data_AF-A0A9X2JWZ9-F1
#
_entry.id   AF-A0A9X2JWZ9-F1
#
_cell.length_a   1.000
_cell.length_b   1.000
_cell.length_c   1.000
_cell.angle_alpha   90.00
_cell.angle_beta   90.00
_cell.angle_gamma   90.00
#
_symmetry.space_group_name_H-M   'P 1'
#
loop_
_entity.id
_entity.type
_entity.pdbx_description
1 polymer ?
#
loop_
_entity_poly.entity_id
_entity_poly.type
_entity_poly.pdbx_seq_one_letter_code
_entity_poly.pdbx_strand_id
1 'polypeptide(L)'
;MTAVPNRTAAPVVVVDEGWVPTHRGRVAVGIKSVGSTNELLAHTFDTADTLGSALHVVHAQPSSQGVRYEREARALRAEVDDWSSAYPAVSVDLSVVTDDAVDTLHRAGEDADVVVVARHHRDLQHLVRLGPVPRAVMATCAAPVEIVPLTGRAPSAPLVLERDGRFLKT
;
A
#
# COMPACT_ATOMS: atom_id res chain seq x y z
N MET A 1 2.57 -9.04 21.05
CA MET A 1 3.40 -7.83 20.88
C MET A 1 2.61 -6.71 20.17
N THR A 2 1.43 -6.33 20.68
CA THR A 2 0.39 -5.62 19.89
C THR A 2 0.21 -4.13 20.23
N ALA A 3 0.92 -3.61 21.24
CA ALA A 3 0.61 -2.30 21.82
C ALA A 3 1.17 -1.11 21.01
N VAL A 4 2.35 -1.26 20.39
CA VAL A 4 3.04 -0.15 19.71
C VAL A 4 2.42 0.18 18.35
N PRO A 5 2.17 -0.78 17.42
CA PRO A 5 1.58 -0.47 16.10
C PRO A 5 0.20 0.19 16.19
N ASN A 6 -0.51 0.00 17.31
CA ASN A 6 -1.86 0.53 17.49
C ASN A 6 -1.90 1.98 18.01
N ARG A 7 -0.78 2.55 18.50
CA ARG A 7 -0.77 3.84 19.23
C ARG A 7 0.22 4.89 18.73
N THR A 8 1.16 4.55 17.86
CA THR A 8 2.15 5.52 17.37
C THR A 8 1.67 6.30 16.14
N ALA A 9 2.08 7.57 16.05
CA ALA A 9 1.84 8.42 14.89
C ALA A 9 2.86 8.20 13.74
N ALA A 10 3.89 7.40 13.97
CA ALA A 10 4.89 7.04 12.95
C ALA A 10 4.60 5.63 12.37
N PRO A 11 5.05 5.33 11.14
CA PRO A 11 5.06 3.97 10.62
C PRO A 11 5.82 3.00 11.54
N VAL A 12 5.35 1.75 11.61
CA VAL A 12 5.99 0.69 12.41
C VAL A 12 6.20 -0.54 11.56
N VAL A 13 7.44 -1.03 11.52
CA VAL A 13 7.77 -2.32 10.92
C VAL A 13 7.74 -3.39 12.00
N VAL A 14 6.99 -4.45 11.75
CA VAL A 14 6.97 -5.68 12.55
C VAL A 14 7.77 -6.73 11.80
N VAL A 15 8.75 -7.33 12.48
CA VAL A 15 9.58 -8.41 11.97
C VAL A 15 9.47 -9.62 12.90
N ASP A 16 9.67 -10.80 12.35
CA ASP A 16 9.83 -12.02 13.14
C ASP A 16 11.15 -11.98 13.94
N GLU A 17 11.21 -12.71 15.06
CA GLU A 17 12.39 -12.76 15.94
C GLU A 17 13.64 -13.29 15.22
N GLY A 18 13.47 -14.19 14.25
CA GLY A 18 14.56 -14.75 13.45
C GLY A 18 14.84 -13.99 12.14
N TRP A 19 14.21 -12.83 11.92
CA TRP A 19 14.30 -12.14 10.64
C TRP A 19 15.72 -11.65 10.34
N VAL A 20 16.11 -11.82 9.07
CA VAL A 20 17.36 -11.28 8.50
C VAL A 20 17.03 -10.43 7.27
N PRO A 21 17.77 -9.34 7.01
CA PRO A 21 17.56 -8.52 5.83
C PRO A 21 17.64 -9.33 4.54
N THR A 22 16.61 -9.20 3.72
CA THR A 22 16.60 -9.68 2.33
C THR A 22 16.68 -8.48 1.38
N HIS A 23 17.09 -8.75 0.15
CA HIS A 23 17.13 -7.77 -0.93
C HIS A 23 16.48 -8.36 -2.17
N ARG A 24 15.16 -8.38 -2.18
CA ARG A 24 14.29 -8.76 -3.29
C ARG A 24 14.08 -7.60 -4.27
N GLY A 25 14.38 -6.37 -3.86
CA GLY A 25 14.22 -5.16 -4.66
C GLY A 25 12.76 -4.81 -4.91
N ARG A 26 11.87 -5.14 -3.95
CA ARG A 26 10.43 -4.99 -4.11
C ARG A 26 9.75 -4.61 -2.80
N VAL A 27 8.90 -3.60 -2.85
CA VAL A 27 7.97 -3.18 -1.80
C VAL A 27 6.58 -3.63 -2.22
N ALA A 28 5.85 -4.37 -1.38
CA ALA A 28 4.46 -4.74 -1.64
C ALA A 28 3.53 -3.84 -0.82
N VAL A 29 2.40 -3.41 -1.37
CA VAL A 29 1.41 -2.59 -0.65
C VAL A 29 -0.01 -3.12 -0.83
N GLY A 30 -0.70 -3.30 0.30
CA GLY A 30 -2.09 -3.76 0.35
C GLY A 30 -3.09 -2.61 0.39
N ILE A 31 -3.98 -2.54 -0.62
CA ILE A 31 -5.01 -1.50 -0.71
C ILE A 31 -6.39 -2.11 -0.50
N LYS A 32 -7.10 -1.60 0.51
CA LYS A 32 -8.45 -2.06 0.86
C LYS A 32 -9.55 -1.35 0.07
N SER A 33 -9.47 -0.03 -0.07
CA SER A 33 -10.52 0.80 -0.68
C SER A 33 -9.93 2.00 -1.40
N VAL A 34 -10.44 2.22 -2.60
CA VAL A 34 -10.08 3.36 -3.44
C VAL A 34 -10.68 4.65 -2.88
N GLY A 35 -9.96 5.77 -2.98
CA GLY A 35 -10.38 7.08 -2.43
C GLY A 35 -9.83 7.43 -1.04
N SER A 36 -9.25 6.47 -0.32
CA SER A 36 -8.44 6.71 0.90
C SER A 36 -6.97 6.32 0.70
N THR A 37 -6.57 6.13 -0.56
CA THR A 37 -5.33 5.46 -0.95
C THR A 37 -4.13 6.39 -0.99
N ASN A 38 -4.34 7.67 -1.29
CA ASN A 38 -3.24 8.53 -1.71
C ASN A 38 -2.16 8.76 -0.64
N GLU A 39 -2.52 8.81 0.63
CA GLU A 39 -1.52 8.92 1.70
C GLU A 39 -0.66 7.65 1.81
N LEU A 40 -1.27 6.48 1.58
CA LEU A 40 -0.54 5.22 1.52
C LEU A 40 0.31 5.14 0.26
N LEU A 41 -0.24 5.51 -0.91
CA LEU A 41 0.50 5.53 -2.18
C LEU A 41 1.70 6.45 -2.09
N ALA A 42 1.51 7.69 -1.62
CA ALA A 42 2.60 8.65 -1.40
C ALA A 42 3.74 8.05 -0.59
N HIS A 43 3.42 7.47 0.57
CA HIS A 43 4.40 6.82 1.45
C HIS A 43 5.12 5.67 0.72
N THR A 44 4.38 4.81 0.03
CA THR A 44 4.99 3.62 -0.60
C THR A 44 5.78 3.92 -1.87
N PHE A 45 5.39 4.95 -2.63
CA PHE A 45 6.19 5.41 -3.77
C PHE A 45 7.48 6.07 -3.29
N ASP A 46 7.43 6.92 -2.26
CA ASP A 46 8.61 7.54 -1.65
C ASP A 46 9.56 6.48 -1.07
N THR A 47 9.00 5.46 -0.41
CA THR A 47 9.75 4.32 0.11
C THR A 47 10.42 3.53 -1.01
N ALA A 48 9.68 3.19 -2.08
CA ALA A 48 10.21 2.43 -3.20
C ALA A 48 11.33 3.20 -3.94
N ASP A 49 11.14 4.50 -4.16
CA ASP A 49 12.14 5.37 -4.80
C ASP A 49 13.42 5.47 -3.96
N THR A 50 13.28 5.73 -2.66
CA THR A 50 14.40 5.81 -1.72
C THR A 50 15.20 4.50 -1.66
N LEU A 51 14.51 3.36 -1.75
CA LEU A 51 15.13 2.03 -1.72
C LEU A 51 15.59 1.53 -3.10
N GLY A 52 15.34 2.28 -4.18
CA GLY A 52 15.59 1.81 -5.55
C GLY A 52 14.86 0.51 -5.90
N SER A 53 13.67 0.31 -5.35
CA SER A 53 12.89 -0.93 -5.43
C SER A 53 11.65 -0.77 -6.32
N ALA A 54 11.18 -1.88 -6.89
CA ALA A 54 9.88 -1.93 -7.56
C ALA A 54 8.74 -1.87 -6.53
N LEU A 55 7.59 -1.33 -6.94
CA LEU A 55 6.37 -1.28 -6.12
C LEU A 55 5.34 -2.28 -6.65
N HIS A 56 4.90 -3.21 -5.82
CA HIS A 56 3.81 -4.14 -6.10
C HIS A 56 2.55 -3.71 -5.37
N VAL A 57 1.62 -3.13 -6.11
CA VAL A 57 0.33 -2.67 -5.60
C VAL A 57 -0.68 -3.79 -5.68
N VAL A 58 -1.27 -4.16 -4.55
CA VAL A 58 -2.18 -5.30 -4.48
C VAL A 58 -3.53 -4.91 -3.89
N HIS A 59 -4.58 -5.24 -4.63
CA HIS A 59 -5.97 -5.07 -4.22
C HIS A 59 -6.72 -6.40 -4.38
N ALA A 60 -7.15 -6.97 -3.27
CA ALA A 60 -7.90 -8.21 -3.22
C ALA A 60 -9.35 -7.93 -2.80
N GLN A 61 -10.31 -8.47 -3.55
CA GLN A 61 -11.73 -8.40 -3.19
C GLN A 61 -12.39 -9.78 -3.31
N PRO A 62 -13.31 -10.15 -2.40
CA PRO A 62 -14.07 -11.38 -2.55
C PRO A 62 -14.96 -11.37 -3.80
N SER A 63 -15.17 -12.54 -4.41
CA SER A 63 -15.90 -12.74 -5.69
C SER A 63 -17.37 -12.29 -5.74
N SER A 64 -17.95 -11.87 -4.62
CA SER A 64 -19.36 -11.47 -4.53
C SER A 64 -19.68 -10.05 -5.04
N GLN A 65 -18.71 -9.31 -5.62
CA GLN A 65 -18.80 -7.86 -5.85
C GLN A 65 -18.57 -7.40 -7.31
N GLY A 66 -18.89 -8.24 -8.31
CA GLY A 66 -18.55 -8.08 -9.74
C GLY A 66 -18.49 -6.66 -10.34
N VAL A 67 -19.62 -5.93 -10.48
CA VAL A 67 -19.62 -4.61 -11.15
C VAL A 67 -18.94 -3.51 -10.32
N ARG A 68 -19.04 -3.60 -8.98
CA ARG A 68 -18.39 -2.66 -8.07
C ARG A 68 -16.86 -2.82 -8.10
N TYR A 69 -16.40 -4.06 -8.17
CA TYR A 69 -15.00 -4.43 -8.29
C TYR A 69 -14.35 -3.86 -9.55
N GLU A 70 -14.99 -3.96 -10.71
CA GLU A 70 -14.41 -3.39 -11.96
C GLU A 70 -14.25 -1.88 -11.90
N ARG A 71 -15.20 -1.18 -11.27
CA ARG A 71 -15.11 0.28 -11.06
C ARG A 71 -13.98 0.63 -10.10
N GLU A 72 -13.87 -0.09 -8.99
CA GLU A 72 -12.80 0.10 -8.00
C GLU A 72 -11.43 -0.21 -8.64
N ALA A 73 -11.28 -1.30 -9.37
CA ALA A 73 -10.06 -1.65 -10.08
C ALA A 73 -9.63 -0.58 -11.10
N ARG A 74 -10.59 -0.01 -11.84
CA ARG A 74 -10.31 1.08 -12.80
C ARG A 74 -9.88 2.35 -12.09
N ALA A 75 -10.56 2.72 -11.00
CA ALA A 75 -10.22 3.91 -10.23
C ALA A 75 -8.84 3.77 -9.57
N LEU A 76 -8.53 2.60 -9.00
CA LEU A 76 -7.21 2.31 -8.44
C LEU A 76 -6.12 2.40 -9.51
N ARG A 77 -6.35 1.83 -10.70
CA ARG A 77 -5.38 1.92 -11.79
C ARG A 77 -5.09 3.36 -12.17
N ALA A 78 -6.12 4.20 -12.28
CA ALA A 78 -5.93 5.63 -12.57
C ALA A 78 -5.12 6.34 -11.48
N GLU A 79 -5.40 6.09 -10.19
CA GLU A 79 -4.60 6.65 -9.09
C GLU A 79 -3.13 6.20 -9.18
N VAL A 80 -2.89 4.91 -9.42
CA VAL A 80 -1.54 4.36 -9.56
C VAL A 80 -0.80 4.96 -10.76
N ASP A 81 -1.48 5.17 -11.89
CA ASP A 81 -0.89 5.78 -13.09
C ASP A 81 -0.47 7.24 -12.83
N ASP A 82 -1.28 8.01 -12.08
CA ASP A 82 -0.98 9.38 -11.68
C ASP A 82 0.28 9.42 -10.78
N TRP A 83 0.37 8.54 -9.79
CA TRP A 83 1.56 8.44 -8.93
C TRP A 83 2.79 7.93 -9.69
N SER A 84 2.63 6.96 -10.59
CA SER A 84 3.73 6.45 -11.41
C SER A 84 4.34 7.53 -12.29
N SER A 85 3.52 8.48 -12.75
CA SER A 85 3.99 9.64 -13.52
C SER A 85 4.87 10.58 -12.69
N ALA A 86 4.60 10.70 -11.39
CA ALA A 86 5.42 11.49 -10.45
C ALA A 86 6.70 10.76 -10.01
N TYR A 87 6.74 9.43 -10.09
CA TYR A 87 7.87 8.58 -9.68
C TYR A 87 8.37 7.69 -10.83
N PRO A 88 8.95 8.27 -11.90
CA PRO A 88 9.31 7.52 -13.12
C PRO A 88 10.41 6.47 -12.93
N ALA A 89 11.17 6.53 -11.82
CA ALA A 89 12.18 5.54 -11.49
C ALA A 89 11.59 4.28 -10.82
N VAL A 90 10.37 4.36 -10.28
CA VAL A 90 9.70 3.25 -9.60
C VAL A 90 8.94 2.41 -10.63
N SER A 91 9.38 1.16 -10.82
CA SER A 91 8.64 0.20 -11.63
C SER A 91 7.43 -0.32 -10.85
N VAL A 92 6.22 -0.18 -11.40
CA VAL A 92 4.99 -0.55 -10.70
C VAL A 92 4.33 -1.77 -11.33
N ASP A 93 3.98 -2.73 -10.48
CA ASP A 93 3.13 -3.89 -10.79
C ASP A 93 1.80 -3.74 -10.05
N LEU A 94 0.67 -3.73 -10.76
CA LEU A 94 -0.66 -3.60 -10.18
C LEU A 94 -1.45 -4.90 -10.32
N SER A 95 -1.66 -5.57 -9.20
CA SER A 95 -2.46 -6.78 -9.09
C SER A 95 -3.81 -6.49 -8.46
N VAL A 96 -4.87 -6.53 -9.28
CA VAL A 96 -6.26 -6.48 -8.82
C VAL A 96 -6.84 -7.88 -8.98
N VAL A 97 -7.10 -8.56 -7.86
CA VAL A 97 -7.45 -9.98 -7.83
C VAL A 97 -8.74 -10.24 -7.06
N THR A 98 -9.42 -11.31 -7.48
CA THR A 98 -10.58 -11.84 -6.78
C THR A 98 -10.17 -12.98 -5.86
N ASP A 99 -9.67 -12.67 -4.67
CA ASP A 99 -9.12 -13.65 -3.73
C ASP A 99 -9.21 -13.15 -2.28
N ASP A 100 -8.80 -13.98 -1.31
CA ASP A 100 -8.61 -13.56 0.08
C ASP A 100 -7.45 -12.58 0.20
N ALA A 101 -7.65 -11.53 1.01
CA ALA A 101 -6.69 -10.45 1.14
C ALA A 101 -5.45 -10.84 1.95
N VAL A 102 -5.58 -11.72 2.93
CA VAL A 102 -4.44 -12.19 3.73
C VAL A 102 -3.55 -13.08 2.86
N ASP A 103 -4.14 -14.05 2.17
CA ASP A 103 -3.40 -14.96 1.28
C ASP A 103 -2.73 -14.21 0.13
N THR A 104 -3.44 -13.23 -0.44
CA THR A 104 -2.88 -12.37 -1.49
C THR A 104 -1.68 -11.57 -0.99
N LEU A 105 -1.74 -11.01 0.24
CA LEU A 105 -0.62 -10.27 0.82
C LEU A 105 0.54 -11.17 1.24
N HIS A 106 0.28 -12.42 1.66
CA HIS A 106 1.33 -13.39 1.89
C HIS A 106 2.10 -13.70 0.61
N ARG A 107 1.40 -14.00 -0.49
CA ARG A 107 2.03 -14.26 -1.79
C ARG A 107 2.85 -13.06 -2.28
N ALA A 108 2.34 -11.84 -2.10
CA ALA A 108 3.10 -10.64 -2.42
C ALA A 108 4.36 -10.48 -1.53
N GLY A 109 4.28 -10.91 -0.27
CA GLY A 109 5.39 -10.89 0.69
C GLY A 109 6.51 -11.88 0.37
N GLU A 110 6.24 -13.00 -0.32
CA GLU A 110 7.27 -14.00 -0.66
C GLU A 110 8.41 -13.40 -1.51
N ASP A 111 8.07 -12.43 -2.36
CA ASP A 111 8.98 -11.74 -3.27
C ASP A 111 9.25 -10.28 -2.88
N ALA A 112 8.86 -9.85 -1.67
CA ALA A 112 9.04 -8.47 -1.20
C ALA A 112 9.99 -8.36 -0.01
N ASP A 113 10.68 -7.23 0.08
CA ASP A 113 11.50 -6.87 1.24
C ASP A 113 10.66 -6.34 2.39
N VAL A 114 9.46 -5.81 2.08
CA VAL A 114 8.48 -5.35 3.05
C VAL A 114 7.07 -5.37 2.45
N VAL A 115 6.09 -5.75 3.27
CA VAL A 115 4.67 -5.63 2.98
C VAL A 115 4.10 -4.45 3.77
N VAL A 116 3.62 -3.45 3.06
CA VAL A 116 3.07 -2.22 3.63
C VAL A 116 1.54 -2.30 3.67
N VAL A 117 0.95 -2.02 4.83
CA VAL A 117 -0.49 -1.93 5.01
C VAL A 117 -0.86 -0.71 5.85
N ALA A 118 -2.03 -0.16 5.60
CA ALA A 118 -2.53 0.99 6.34
C ALA A 118 -3.25 0.62 7.64
N ARG A 119 -3.19 1.54 8.61
CA ARG A 119 -4.19 1.68 9.68
C ARG A 119 -4.83 3.07 9.57
N HIS A 120 -6.15 3.13 9.62
CA HIS A 120 -6.88 4.41 9.52
C HIS A 120 -6.83 5.20 10.84
N HIS A 121 -6.88 6.55 10.75
CA HIS A 121 -6.98 7.44 11.89
C HIS A 121 -8.32 7.30 12.64
N ARG A 122 -8.35 7.89 13.83
CA ARG A 122 -9.51 8.04 14.70
C ARG A 122 -10.41 9.17 14.19
N ASP A 123 -11.56 8.84 13.64
CA ASP A 123 -12.70 9.74 13.52
C ASP A 123 -13.77 9.39 14.56
N LEU A 124 -14.68 10.32 14.85
CA LEU A 124 -15.67 10.24 15.93
C LEU A 124 -16.57 8.99 15.88
N GLN A 125 -16.55 8.25 14.78
CA GLN A 125 -17.36 7.06 14.51
C GLN A 125 -16.59 5.74 14.64
N HIS A 126 -15.24 5.75 14.64
CA HIS A 126 -14.41 4.54 14.68
C HIS A 126 -13.31 4.63 15.76
N LEU A 127 -13.54 3.93 16.88
CA LEU A 127 -12.49 3.69 17.87
C LEU A 127 -11.35 2.89 17.23
N VAL A 128 -10.17 3.50 17.12
CA VAL A 128 -8.93 2.97 16.52
C VAL A 128 -8.78 1.46 16.67
N ARG A 129 -8.84 0.72 15.55
CA ARG A 129 -8.39 -0.68 15.51
C ARG A 129 -7.70 -0.96 14.18
N LEU A 130 -6.50 -1.52 14.27
CA LEU A 130 -5.91 -2.30 13.19
C LEU A 130 -6.98 -3.28 12.66
N GLY A 131 -7.24 -3.27 11.35
CA GLY A 131 -8.25 -4.13 10.74
C GLY A 131 -7.92 -5.62 10.88
N PRO A 132 -8.86 -6.53 10.57
CA PRO A 132 -8.60 -7.97 10.62
C PRO A 132 -7.45 -8.38 9.69
N VAL A 133 -7.40 -7.84 8.47
CA VAL A 133 -6.37 -8.18 7.46
C VAL A 133 -4.98 -7.70 7.90
N PRO A 134 -4.72 -6.40 8.18
CA PRO A 134 -3.41 -5.99 8.70
C PRO A 134 -2.99 -6.70 9.99
N ARG A 135 -3.94 -7.06 10.86
CA ARG A 135 -3.63 -7.84 12.09
C ARG A 135 -3.21 -9.26 11.77
N ALA A 136 -3.88 -9.93 10.84
CA ALA A 136 -3.54 -11.29 10.42
C ALA A 136 -2.17 -11.31 9.74
N VAL A 137 -1.97 -10.45 8.74
CA VAL A 137 -0.69 -10.34 8.00
C VAL A 137 0.47 -10.04 8.95
N MET A 138 0.34 -9.09 9.87
CA MET A 138 1.36 -8.80 10.89
C MET A 138 1.71 -10.01 11.77
N ALA A 139 0.76 -10.94 11.99
CA ALA A 139 0.96 -12.10 12.85
C ALA A 139 1.55 -13.31 12.09
N THR A 140 1.40 -13.38 10.77
CA THR A 140 1.67 -14.61 10.00
C THR A 140 2.50 -14.43 8.74
N CYS A 141 2.75 -13.20 8.28
CA CYS A 141 3.56 -12.95 7.09
C CYS A 141 5.04 -13.21 7.38
N ALA A 142 5.73 -13.88 6.45
CA ALA A 142 7.16 -14.14 6.56
C ALA A 142 8.02 -12.90 6.26
N ALA A 143 7.49 -11.96 5.46
CA ALA A 143 8.16 -10.69 5.17
C ALA A 143 7.91 -9.68 6.31
N PRO A 144 8.82 -8.71 6.50
CA PRO A 144 8.55 -7.54 7.34
C PRO A 144 7.23 -6.88 6.97
N VAL A 145 6.43 -6.52 7.97
CA VAL A 145 5.14 -5.85 7.77
C VAL A 145 5.20 -4.44 8.31
N GLU A 146 5.13 -3.45 7.42
CA GLU A 146 5.04 -2.05 7.80
C GLU A 146 3.57 -1.62 7.95
N ILE A 147 3.24 -1.07 9.12
CA ILE A 147 1.94 -0.50 9.42
C ILE A 147 2.02 1.03 9.34
N VAL A 148 1.38 1.61 8.33
CA VAL A 148 1.36 3.07 8.10
C VAL A 148 0.11 3.69 8.73
N PRO A 149 0.25 4.63 9.68
CA PRO A 149 -0.88 5.39 10.20
C PRO A 149 -1.34 6.44 9.19
N LEU A 150 -2.49 6.22 8.56
CA LEU A 150 -3.12 7.24 7.73
C LEU A 150 -3.75 8.30 8.62
N THR A 151 -3.50 9.57 8.35
CA THR A 151 -4.04 10.74 9.04
C THR A 151 -5.37 11.21 8.44
N GLY A 152 -5.74 10.71 7.24
CA GLY A 152 -6.91 11.17 6.49
C GLY A 152 -6.63 12.45 5.71
N ARG A 153 -5.41 12.99 5.79
CA ARG A 153 -4.91 14.04 4.91
C ARG A 153 -4.29 13.38 3.70
N ALA A 154 -5.09 13.23 2.65
CA ALA A 154 -4.62 12.67 1.39
C ALA A 154 -3.82 13.73 0.61
N PRO A 155 -2.48 13.63 0.46
CA PRO A 155 -1.81 14.34 -0.61
C PRO A 155 -2.39 13.86 -1.95
N SER A 156 -2.48 14.71 -2.97
CA SER A 156 -2.66 14.23 -4.34
C SER A 156 -1.30 13.86 -4.90
N ALA A 157 -1.25 12.99 -5.92
CA ALA A 157 -0.03 12.82 -6.71
C ALA A 157 0.47 14.21 -7.14
N PRO A 158 1.79 14.50 -7.05
CA PRO A 158 2.33 15.76 -7.51
C PRO A 158 1.96 15.98 -8.98
N LEU A 159 1.36 17.14 -9.29
CA LEU A 159 1.08 17.50 -10.67
C LEU A 159 2.41 17.66 -11.41
N VAL A 160 2.71 16.75 -12.33
CA VAL A 160 3.86 16.87 -13.24
C VAL A 160 3.44 17.82 -14.37
N LEU A 161 3.67 19.12 -14.17
CA LEU A 161 3.22 20.17 -15.09
C LEU A 161 3.99 20.19 -16.42
N GLU A 162 5.18 19.57 -16.49
CA GLU A 162 6.04 19.66 -17.67
C GLU A 162 6.86 18.38 -17.88
N ARG A 163 6.79 17.83 -19.11
CA ARG A 163 7.73 16.81 -19.62
C ARG A 163 8.27 17.30 -20.96
N ASP A 164 9.59 17.45 -21.07
CA ASP A 164 10.28 17.82 -22.31
C ASP A 164 9.73 19.07 -23.03
N GLY A 165 9.48 20.15 -22.28
CA GLY A 165 8.99 21.42 -22.84
C GLY A 165 7.54 21.38 -23.34
N ARG A 166 6.80 20.32 -23.00
CA ARG A 166 5.37 20.18 -23.31
C ARG A 166 4.58 20.09 -22.02
N PHE A 167 3.64 21.01 -21.86
CA PHE A 167 2.66 20.98 -20.78
C PHE A 167 1.81 19.71 -20.89
N LEU A 168 1.87 18.84 -19.87
CA LEU A 168 0.97 17.70 -19.74
C LEU A 168 -0.21 18.10 -18.84
N LYS A 169 -1.18 18.68 -19.55
CA LYS A 169 -2.65 18.69 -19.34
C LYS A 169 -3.29 19.36 -18.10
N THR A 170 -4.36 20.09 -18.43
CA THR A 170 -5.49 20.53 -17.59
C THR A 170 -6.41 19.40 -17.18
#